data_AF-A0A6D2KZW1-F1
#
_entry.id   AF-A0A6D2KZW1-F1
#
_cell.length_a   1.000
_cell.length_b   1.000
_cell.length_c   1.000
_cell.angle_alpha   90.00
_cell.angle_beta   90.00
_cell.angle_gamma   90.00
#
_symmetry.space_group_name_H-M   'P 1'
#
loop_
_entity.id
_entity.type
_entity.pdbx_description
1 polymer ?
#
loop_
_entity_poly.entity_id
_entity_poly.type
_entity_poly.pdbx_seq_one_letter_code
_entity_poly.pdbx_strand_id
1 'polypeptide(L)'
;MCAVDYIKPSPPPLSHRIRTMDREAVTDFLKKAHAMVDDPSTDSAISWSEEGKSFIVWHPAECYRNHLPRLLGITDFLGFHTYGFRRNKSTSGIMEYACDDFVRGQPELVEKIAERYVEKEKANHEVKVKAVQERLKNCKNKEERDLVRKERRESIEKRRKHIIDEAFAAEIDNLMARISSEKERRKEMDSLSVQVL
;
A
#
# COMPACT_ATOMS: atom_id res chain seq x y z
N MET A 1 46.35 7.97 -7.31
CA MET A 1 45.20 7.05 -7.12
C MET A 1 44.02 7.90 -6.69
N CYS A 2 43.15 8.27 -7.63
CA CYS A 2 41.96 9.08 -7.34
C CYS A 2 40.84 8.15 -6.87
N ALA A 3 40.29 8.43 -5.69
CA ALA A 3 39.04 7.83 -5.25
C ALA A 3 37.94 8.31 -6.21
N VAL A 4 37.33 7.38 -6.93
CA VAL A 4 36.14 7.68 -7.71
C VAL A 4 35.00 7.73 -6.69
N ASP A 5 34.63 8.95 -6.29
CA ASP A 5 33.50 9.17 -5.42
C ASP A 5 32.27 8.50 -6.06
N TYR A 6 31.84 7.40 -5.46
CA TYR A 6 30.62 6.72 -5.83
C TYR A 6 29.44 7.58 -5.36
N ILE A 7 29.15 8.62 -6.14
CA ILE A 7 27.95 9.44 -5.97
C ILE A 7 26.78 8.51 -6.25
N LYS A 8 26.15 7.98 -5.19
CA LYS A 8 24.84 7.32 -5.30
C LYS A 8 23.93 8.33 -6.00
N PRO A 9 23.40 8.03 -7.20
CA PRO A 9 22.44 8.91 -7.84
C PRO A 9 21.29 9.09 -6.86
N SER A 10 20.87 10.34 -6.64
CA SER A 10 19.65 10.58 -5.88
C SER A 10 18.52 9.80 -6.57
N PRO A 11 17.68 9.08 -5.81
CA PRO A 11 16.54 8.42 -6.41
C PRO A 11 15.73 9.49 -7.16
N PRO A 12 15.28 9.22 -8.39
CA PRO A 12 14.47 10.17 -9.14
C PRO A 12 13.31 10.62 -8.25
N PRO A 13 12.98 11.93 -8.22
CA PRO A 13 11.81 12.38 -7.48
C PRO A 13 10.62 11.58 -8.01
N LEU A 14 9.90 10.93 -7.11
CA LEU A 14 8.72 10.12 -7.43
C LEU A 14 7.74 10.96 -8.28
N SER A 15 7.87 10.86 -9.60
CA SER A 15 6.93 11.36 -10.60
C SER A 15 6.02 10.17 -10.91
N HIS A 16 4.86 10.04 -10.30
CA HIS A 16 3.82 11.04 -10.31
C HIS A 16 3.33 11.32 -8.88
N ARG A 17 3.39 12.59 -8.48
CA ARG A 17 2.33 13.11 -7.60
C ARG A 17 1.03 12.89 -8.38
N ILE A 18 0.34 11.79 -8.14
CA ILE A 18 -1.12 11.85 -8.22
C ILE A 18 -1.46 13.04 -7.34
N ARG A 19 -1.89 14.14 -7.97
CA ARG A 19 -2.47 15.25 -7.21
C ARG A 19 -3.58 14.58 -6.42
N THR A 20 -3.55 14.70 -5.10
CA THR A 20 -4.36 13.88 -4.16
C THR A 20 -5.88 13.98 -4.37
N MET A 21 -6.34 14.72 -5.39
CA MET A 21 -7.74 14.97 -5.72
C MET A 21 -8.03 14.85 -7.22
N ASP A 22 -7.08 14.39 -8.04
CA ASP A 22 -7.26 14.21 -9.48
C ASP A 22 -7.85 12.83 -9.76
N ARG A 23 -9.17 12.79 -10.04
CA ARG A 23 -9.91 11.55 -10.30
C ARG A 23 -9.32 10.80 -11.50
N GLU A 24 -8.94 11.50 -12.56
CA GLU A 24 -8.44 10.88 -13.79
C GLU A 24 -7.10 10.19 -13.53
N ALA A 25 -6.17 10.89 -12.87
CA ALA A 25 -4.89 10.29 -12.50
C ALA A 25 -5.02 9.07 -11.58
N VAL A 26 -5.99 9.08 -10.66
CA VAL A 26 -6.28 7.94 -9.77
C VAL A 26 -6.89 6.78 -10.56
N THR A 27 -7.87 7.06 -11.42
CA THR A 27 -8.48 6.06 -12.30
C THR A 27 -7.44 5.41 -13.20
N ASP A 28 -6.54 6.20 -13.81
CA ASP A 28 -5.48 5.69 -14.66
C ASP A 28 -4.50 4.78 -13.91
N PHE A 29 -4.11 5.15 -12.70
CA PHE A 29 -3.31 4.28 -11.84
C PHE A 29 -4.01 2.95 -11.58
N LEU A 30 -5.30 2.98 -11.21
CA LEU A 30 -6.06 1.78 -10.90
C LEU A 30 -6.31 0.91 -12.14
N LYS A 31 -6.56 1.52 -13.31
CA LYS A 31 -6.68 0.81 -14.59
C LYS A 31 -5.37 0.12 -14.97
N LYS A 32 -4.22 0.79 -14.79
CA LYS A 32 -2.90 0.17 -15.01
C LYS A 32 -2.64 -0.97 -14.04
N ALA A 33 -3.04 -0.83 -12.78
CA ALA A 33 -2.92 -1.90 -11.78
C ALA A 33 -3.80 -3.09 -12.15
N HIS A 34 -5.05 -2.85 -12.56
CA HIS A 34 -5.97 -3.89 -13.02
C HIS A 34 -5.38 -4.64 -14.22
N ALA A 35 -4.95 -3.91 -15.26
CA ALA A 35 -4.34 -4.50 -16.44
C ALA A 35 -3.05 -5.28 -16.13
N MET A 36 -2.24 -4.83 -15.17
CA MET A 36 -1.06 -5.58 -14.73
C MET A 36 -1.44 -6.92 -14.11
N VAL A 37 -2.45 -6.97 -13.22
CA VAL A 37 -2.89 -8.23 -12.60
C VAL A 37 -3.59 -9.15 -13.62
N ASP A 38 -4.21 -8.57 -14.64
CA ASP A 38 -4.89 -9.31 -15.72
C ASP A 38 -3.93 -9.87 -16.79
N ASP A 39 -2.66 -9.43 -16.81
CA ASP A 39 -1.65 -9.88 -17.76
C ASP A 39 -1.05 -11.23 -17.34
N PRO A 40 -1.30 -12.32 -18.09
CA PRO A 40 -0.78 -13.65 -17.75
C PRO A 40 0.74 -13.73 -17.73
N SER A 41 1.44 -12.81 -18.40
CA SER A 41 2.91 -12.75 -18.35
C SER A 41 3.45 -12.36 -16.97
N THR A 42 2.60 -11.84 -16.09
CA THR A 42 2.94 -11.45 -14.72
C THR A 42 2.50 -12.46 -13.66
N ASP A 43 1.74 -13.50 -14.04
CA ASP A 43 1.11 -14.46 -13.11
C ASP A 43 2.09 -15.14 -12.15
N SER A 44 3.35 -15.32 -12.55
CA SER A 44 4.39 -15.89 -11.68
C SER A 44 4.72 -15.00 -10.48
N ALA A 45 4.51 -13.68 -10.59
CA ALA A 45 4.82 -12.71 -9.56
C ALA A 45 3.56 -12.10 -8.92
N ILE A 46 2.54 -11.83 -9.72
CA ILE A 46 1.25 -11.27 -9.29
C ILE A 46 0.12 -11.81 -10.18
N SER A 47 -0.96 -12.28 -9.57
CA SER A 47 -2.13 -12.79 -10.30
C SER A 47 -3.42 -12.48 -9.56
N TRP A 48 -4.56 -12.66 -10.24
CA TRP A 48 -5.84 -12.71 -9.56
C TRP A 48 -5.92 -13.92 -8.61
N SER A 49 -6.71 -13.80 -7.54
CA SER A 49 -7.18 -14.95 -6.78
C SER A 49 -8.15 -15.79 -7.63
N GLU A 50 -8.42 -17.02 -7.19
CA GLU A 50 -9.33 -17.93 -7.88
C GLU A 50 -10.72 -17.29 -8.07
N GLU A 51 -11.25 -16.65 -7.04
CA GLU A 51 -12.54 -15.92 -7.08
C GLU A 51 -12.50 -14.61 -7.88
N GLY A 52 -11.31 -14.07 -8.17
CA GLY A 52 -11.16 -12.81 -8.91
C GLY A 52 -11.60 -11.56 -8.14
N LYS A 53 -11.74 -11.63 -6.81
CA LYS A 53 -12.12 -10.50 -5.93
C LYS A 53 -10.93 -9.86 -5.19
N SER A 54 -9.75 -10.39 -5.43
CA SER A 54 -8.48 -9.99 -4.82
C SER A 54 -7.35 -10.35 -5.76
N PHE A 55 -6.18 -9.76 -5.54
CA PHE A 55 -4.96 -10.17 -6.22
C PHE A 55 -3.93 -10.69 -5.22
N ILE A 56 -3.12 -11.63 -5.68
CA ILE A 56 -2.11 -12.32 -4.91
C ILE A 56 -0.74 -11.93 -5.46
N VAL A 57 0.14 -11.46 -4.59
CA VAL A 57 1.54 -11.19 -4.87
C VAL A 57 2.35 -12.38 -4.36
N TRP A 58 2.75 -13.26 -5.27
CA TRP A 58 3.50 -14.47 -4.98
C TRP A 58 4.95 -14.19 -4.64
N HIS A 59 5.55 -13.21 -5.33
CA HIS A 59 6.96 -12.85 -5.19
C HIS A 59 7.11 -11.34 -4.97
N PRO A 60 6.88 -10.84 -3.74
CA PRO A 60 6.90 -9.40 -3.46
C PRO A 60 8.19 -8.72 -3.91
N ALA A 61 9.35 -9.33 -3.66
CA ALA A 61 10.65 -8.80 -4.05
C ALA A 61 10.82 -8.63 -5.56
N GLU A 62 10.27 -9.54 -6.36
CA GLU A 62 10.30 -9.48 -7.82
C GLU A 62 9.35 -8.38 -8.33
N CYS A 63 8.12 -8.34 -7.82
CA CYS A 63 7.18 -7.27 -8.13
C CYS A 63 7.71 -5.88 -7.81
N TYR A 64 8.31 -5.68 -6.63
CA TYR A 64 8.91 -4.41 -6.24
C TYR A 64 9.97 -3.92 -7.23
N ARG A 65 10.79 -4.84 -7.75
CA ARG A 65 11.93 -4.48 -8.61
C ARG A 65 11.53 -4.33 -10.08
N ASN A 66 10.69 -5.23 -10.58
CA ASN A 66 10.48 -5.40 -12.02
C ASN A 66 9.15 -4.81 -12.51
N HIS A 67 8.12 -4.83 -11.66
CA HIS A 67 6.75 -4.51 -12.08
C HIS A 67 6.28 -3.14 -11.56
N LEU A 68 6.39 -2.86 -10.26
CA LEU A 68 5.80 -1.65 -9.67
C LEU A 68 6.36 -0.32 -10.24
N PRO A 69 7.70 -0.13 -10.35
CA PRO A 69 8.22 1.14 -10.86
C PRO A 69 7.92 1.32 -12.35
N ARG A 70 7.97 0.23 -13.13
CA ARG A 70 7.80 0.24 -14.59
C ARG A 70 6.34 0.42 -15.00
N LEU A 71 5.42 -0.29 -14.35
CA LEU A 71 4.02 -0.37 -14.76
C LEU A 71 3.14 0.64 -14.02
N LEU A 72 3.45 0.92 -12.75
CA LEU A 72 2.61 1.75 -11.87
C LEU A 72 3.28 3.02 -11.35
N GLY A 73 4.61 3.14 -11.46
CA GLY A 73 5.36 4.29 -10.95
C GLY A 73 5.35 4.40 -9.41
N ILE A 74 5.11 3.29 -8.70
CA ILE A 74 5.16 3.20 -7.23
C ILE A 74 6.35 2.35 -6.79
N THR A 75 6.81 2.56 -5.56
CA THR A 75 7.97 1.86 -4.99
C THR A 75 7.59 0.75 -4.02
N ASP A 76 6.35 0.76 -3.53
CA ASP A 76 5.85 -0.23 -2.59
C ASP A 76 4.37 -0.56 -2.83
N PHE A 77 3.88 -1.66 -2.23
CA PHE A 77 2.47 -2.03 -2.24
C PHE A 77 1.67 -1.26 -1.18
N LEU A 78 2.34 -0.53 -0.28
CA LEU A 78 1.65 0.33 0.67
C LEU A 78 0.88 1.44 -0.05
N GLY A 79 1.32 1.84 -1.24
CA GLY A 79 0.55 2.69 -2.15
C GLY A 79 -0.91 2.26 -2.34
N PHE A 80 -1.19 0.95 -2.44
CA PHE A 80 -2.56 0.44 -2.60
C PHE A 80 -3.47 0.71 -1.39
N HIS A 81 -2.92 0.78 -0.17
CA HIS A 81 -3.73 1.10 1.03
C HIS A 81 -4.38 2.49 0.93
N THR A 82 -3.73 3.41 0.22
CA THR A 82 -4.25 4.77 -0.02
C THR A 82 -5.59 4.77 -0.74
N TYR A 83 -5.80 3.78 -1.61
CA TYR A 83 -7.03 3.61 -2.41
C TYR A 83 -8.04 2.65 -1.77
N GLY A 84 -7.81 2.24 -0.51
CA GLY A 84 -8.75 1.41 0.24
C GLY A 84 -8.58 -0.10 0.04
N PHE A 85 -7.44 -0.54 -0.52
CA PHE A 85 -7.10 -1.96 -0.53
C PHE A 85 -6.74 -2.41 0.88
N ARG A 86 -7.30 -3.55 1.27
CA ARG A 86 -6.98 -4.23 2.52
C ARG A 86 -6.03 -5.37 2.22
N ARG A 87 -4.99 -5.52 3.04
CA ARG A 87 -4.13 -6.71 2.99
C ARG A 87 -4.86 -7.85 3.72
N ASN A 88 -5.19 -8.91 3.01
CA ASN A 88 -5.80 -10.10 3.56
C ASN A 88 -4.76 -10.98 4.27
N LYS A 89 -5.25 -12.01 4.98
CA LYS A 89 -4.41 -12.94 5.75
C LYS A 89 -3.43 -13.66 4.81
N SER A 90 -2.14 -13.51 5.09
CA SER A 90 -1.04 -13.96 4.24
C SER A 90 -0.38 -15.24 4.77
N THR A 91 0.00 -16.13 3.85
CA THR A 91 0.92 -17.25 4.10
C THR A 91 2.36 -16.82 3.78
N SER A 92 3.37 -17.49 4.35
CA SER A 92 4.76 -17.00 4.45
C SER A 92 5.32 -16.58 3.09
N GLY A 93 5.45 -15.27 2.85
CA GLY A 93 6.04 -14.70 1.64
C GLY A 93 5.06 -14.30 0.53
N ILE A 94 3.76 -14.58 0.66
CA ILE A 94 2.72 -14.24 -0.32
C ILE A 94 1.81 -13.17 0.25
N MET A 95 1.50 -12.10 -0.48
CA MET A 95 0.60 -11.04 -0.01
C MET A 95 -0.68 -11.02 -0.83
N GLU A 96 -1.84 -11.05 -0.18
CA GLU A 96 -3.13 -10.89 -0.86
C GLU A 96 -3.72 -9.51 -0.55
N TYR A 97 -4.25 -8.84 -1.56
CA TYR A 97 -4.90 -7.54 -1.45
C TYR A 97 -6.31 -7.60 -2.03
N ALA A 98 -7.27 -7.07 -1.29
CA ALA A 98 -8.67 -7.05 -1.68
C ALA A 98 -9.23 -5.61 -1.65
N CYS A 99 -10.07 -5.30 -2.63
CA CYS A 99 -10.90 -4.10 -2.66
C CYS A 99 -12.20 -4.47 -3.38
N ASP A 100 -13.35 -4.08 -2.81
CA ASP A 100 -14.66 -4.57 -3.24
C ASP A 100 -15.00 -4.27 -4.71
N ASP A 101 -14.42 -3.20 -5.27
CA ASP A 101 -14.61 -2.77 -6.66
C ASP A 101 -13.36 -3.01 -7.54
N PHE A 102 -12.40 -3.82 -7.08
CA PHE A 102 -11.25 -4.26 -7.88
C PHE A 102 -11.40 -5.74 -8.23
N VAL A 103 -12.10 -6.00 -9.34
CA VAL A 103 -12.61 -7.34 -9.69
C VAL A 103 -12.13 -7.76 -11.09
N ARG A 104 -11.71 -9.01 -11.24
CA ARG A 104 -11.27 -9.59 -12.52
C ARG A 104 -12.37 -9.45 -13.57
N GLY A 105 -11.99 -9.01 -14.77
CA GLY A 105 -12.90 -8.81 -15.90
C GLY A 105 -13.86 -7.61 -15.78
N GLN A 106 -13.77 -6.80 -14.72
CA GLN A 106 -14.59 -5.58 -14.52
C GLN A 106 -13.71 -4.34 -14.27
N PRO A 107 -12.85 -3.95 -15.22
CA PRO A 107 -11.92 -2.82 -15.06
C PRO A 107 -12.63 -1.46 -14.88
N GLU A 108 -13.89 -1.32 -15.28
CA GLU A 108 -14.69 -0.12 -15.10
C GLU A 108 -15.05 0.18 -13.63
N LEU A 109 -15.08 -0.85 -12.77
CA LEU A 109 -15.38 -0.67 -11.35
C LEU A 109 -14.33 0.15 -10.60
N VAL A 110 -13.11 0.27 -11.13
CA VAL A 110 -12.06 1.09 -10.54
C VAL A 110 -12.43 2.58 -10.47
N GLU A 111 -13.40 3.04 -11.29
CA GLU A 111 -13.92 4.40 -11.20
C GLU A 111 -14.60 4.67 -9.85
N LYS A 112 -15.30 3.68 -9.29
CA LYS A 112 -15.92 3.79 -7.95
C LYS A 112 -14.87 3.91 -6.85
N ILE A 113 -13.75 3.20 -6.99
CA ILE A 113 -12.61 3.32 -6.08
C ILE A 113 -12.03 4.75 -6.15
N ALA A 114 -11.82 5.25 -7.37
CA ALA A 114 -11.30 6.60 -7.59
C ALA A 114 -12.24 7.68 -7.03
N GLU A 115 -13.55 7.53 -7.21
CA GLU A 115 -14.57 8.44 -6.65
C GLU A 115 -14.52 8.48 -5.13
N ARG A 116 -14.56 7.32 -4.46
CA ARG A 116 -14.46 7.24 -3.00
C ARG A 116 -13.16 7.85 -2.48
N TYR A 117 -12.05 7.62 -3.18
CA TYR A 117 -10.77 8.24 -2.83
C TYR A 117 -10.85 9.77 -2.91
N VAL A 118 -11.34 10.33 -4.02
CA VAL A 118 -11.44 11.78 -4.19
C VAL A 118 -12.40 12.41 -3.19
N GLU A 119 -13.52 11.77 -2.89
CA GLU A 119 -14.47 12.26 -1.87
C GLU A 119 -13.84 12.29 -0.48
N LYS A 120 -13.16 11.20 -0.09
CA LYS A 120 -12.41 11.13 1.17
C LYS A 120 -11.32 12.19 1.25
N GLU A 121 -10.61 12.43 0.15
CA GLU A 121 -9.54 13.44 0.11
C GLU A 121 -10.10 14.87 0.08
N LYS A 122 -11.26 15.11 -0.53
CA LYS A 122 -12.00 16.39 -0.42
C LYS A 122 -12.37 16.68 1.03
N ALA A 123 -12.98 15.72 1.73
CA ALA A 123 -13.33 15.87 3.13
C ALA A 123 -12.09 16.10 4.02
N ASN A 124 -11.01 15.34 3.79
CA ASN A 124 -9.74 15.55 4.49
C ASN A 124 -9.14 16.94 4.21
N HIS A 125 -9.18 17.40 2.96
CA HIS A 125 -8.67 18.69 2.55
C HIS A 125 -9.42 19.83 3.25
N GLU A 126 -10.75 19.74 3.26
CA GLU A 126 -11.62 20.73 3.89
C GLU A 126 -11.31 20.89 5.38
N VAL A 127 -11.13 19.79 6.11
CA VAL A 127 -10.88 19.86 7.56
C VAL A 127 -9.42 20.25 7.87
N LYS A 128 -8.44 19.63 7.20
CA LYS A 128 -7.02 19.72 7.62
C LYS A 128 -6.22 20.72 6.81
N VAL A 129 -6.47 20.83 5.51
CA VAL A 129 -5.69 21.73 4.66
C VAL A 129 -6.19 23.16 4.82
N LYS A 130 -7.50 23.41 4.85
CA LYS A 130 -8.02 24.76 5.13
C LYS A 130 -7.57 25.26 6.50
N ALA A 131 -7.60 24.42 7.54
CA ALA A 131 -7.12 24.82 8.87
C ALA A 131 -5.64 25.25 8.86
N VAL A 132 -4.77 24.52 8.16
CA VAL A 132 -3.35 24.92 8.03
C VAL A 132 -3.19 26.15 7.14
N GLN A 133 -3.96 26.28 6.05
CA GLN A 133 -3.94 27.46 5.20
C GLN A 133 -4.35 28.71 5.97
N GLU A 134 -5.38 28.61 6.82
CA GLU A 134 -5.83 29.72 7.66
C GLU A 134 -4.78 30.12 8.68
N ARG A 135 -4.15 29.14 9.34
CA ARG A 135 -2.99 29.40 10.22
C ARG A 135 -1.85 30.10 9.48
N LEU A 136 -1.55 29.69 8.25
CA LEU A 136 -0.50 30.31 7.43
C LEU A 136 -0.82 31.74 7.02
N LYS A 137 -2.09 32.05 6.72
CA LYS A 137 -2.53 33.44 6.43
C LYS A 137 -2.35 34.35 7.63
N ASN A 138 -2.57 33.82 8.84
CA ASN A 138 -2.49 34.58 10.08
C ASN A 138 -1.06 34.71 10.64
N CYS A 139 -0.06 34.07 10.01
CA CYS A 139 1.33 34.20 10.42
C CYS A 139 1.89 35.61 10.13
N LYS A 140 2.48 36.23 11.14
CA LYS A 140 3.02 37.60 11.08
C LYS A 140 4.46 37.65 10.59
N ASN A 141 5.20 36.57 10.74
CA ASN A 141 6.63 36.51 10.39
C ASN A 141 7.00 35.19 9.70
N LYS A 142 8.28 35.08 9.30
CA LYS A 142 8.79 33.88 8.62
C LYS A 142 8.85 32.67 9.54
N GLU A 143 9.24 32.85 10.80
CA GLU A 143 9.38 31.77 11.78
C GLU A 143 8.05 31.08 12.08
N GLU A 144 6.97 31.85 12.27
CA GLU A 144 5.62 31.31 12.44
C GLU A 144 5.18 30.49 11.23
N ARG A 145 5.43 30.97 10.00
CA ARG A 145 5.12 30.22 8.77
C ARG A 145 5.90 28.92 8.69
N ASP A 146 7.18 28.96 9.04
CA ASP A 146 8.06 27.80 8.98
C ASP A 146 7.72 26.77 10.06
N LEU A 147 7.28 27.22 11.24
CA LEU A 147 6.73 26.36 12.29
C LEU A 147 5.45 25.66 11.84
N VAL A 148 4.49 26.38 11.27
CA VAL A 148 3.23 25.79 10.76
C VAL A 148 3.51 24.77 9.64
N ARG A 149 4.47 25.05 8.76
CA ARG A 149 4.91 24.09 7.72
C ARG A 149 5.61 22.87 8.32
N LYS A 150 6.42 23.06 9.36
CA LYS A 150 7.10 21.97 10.07
C LYS A 150 6.08 21.05 10.74
N GLU A 151 5.14 21.60 11.51
CA GLU A 151 4.07 20.82 12.16
C GLU A 151 3.24 20.04 11.13
N ARG A 152 2.90 20.64 9.98
CA ARG A 152 2.17 19.94 8.92
C ARG A 152 2.98 18.76 8.37
N ARG A 153 4.28 18.93 8.14
CA ARG A 153 5.15 17.83 7.67
C ARG A 153 5.23 16.72 8.70
N GLU A 154 5.44 17.06 9.97
CA GLU A 154 5.50 16.07 11.06
C GLU A 154 4.18 15.31 11.24
N SER A 155 3.05 15.99 11.06
CA SER A 155 1.73 15.36 11.13
C SER A 155 1.51 14.35 9.99
N ILE A 156 1.96 14.68 8.77
CA ILE A 156 1.92 13.76 7.61
C ILE A 156 2.85 12.57 7.86
N GLU A 157 4.07 12.81 8.33
CA GLU A 157 5.05 11.75 8.61
C GLU A 157 4.57 10.81 9.70
N LYS A 158 4.00 11.36 10.80
CA LYS A 158 3.41 10.57 11.88
C LYS A 158 2.29 9.66 11.38
N ARG A 159 1.44 10.16 10.49
CA ARG A 159 0.37 9.36 9.87
C ARG A 159 0.95 8.26 8.98
N ARG A 160 1.96 8.56 8.16
CA ARG A 160 2.62 7.56 7.31
C ARG A 160 3.24 6.45 8.16
N LYS A 161 3.97 6.83 9.21
CA LYS A 161 4.56 5.88 10.15
C LYS A 161 3.49 5.00 10.80
N HIS A 162 2.37 5.59 11.24
CA HIS A 162 1.27 4.83 11.83
C HIS A 162 0.70 3.77 10.89
N ILE A 163 0.49 4.08 9.60
CA ILE A 163 0.02 3.11 8.61
C ILE A 163 1.01 1.96 8.45
N ILE A 164 2.32 2.27 8.43
CA ILE A 164 3.37 1.25 8.34
C ILE A 164 3.34 0.37 9.60
N ASP A 165 3.34 0.98 10.79
CA ASP A 165 3.34 0.26 12.07
C ASP A 165 2.09 -0.64 12.20
N GLU A 166 0.91 -0.16 11.76
CA GLU A 166 -0.33 -0.93 11.73
C GLU A 166 -0.25 -2.12 10.76
N ALA A 167 0.30 -1.91 9.55
CA ALA A 167 0.54 -2.98 8.61
C ALA A 167 1.52 -4.02 9.17
N PHE A 168 2.60 -3.61 9.84
CA PHE A 168 3.54 -4.54 10.47
C PHE A 168 2.92 -5.31 11.63
N ALA A 169 2.13 -4.65 12.49
CA ALA A 169 1.45 -5.31 13.60
C ALA A 169 0.52 -6.42 13.11
N ALA A 170 -0.28 -6.15 12.07
CA ALA A 170 -1.15 -7.16 11.47
C ALA A 170 -0.36 -8.36 10.91
N GLU A 171 0.89 -8.17 10.50
CA GLU A 171 1.76 -9.26 10.05
C GLU A 171 2.24 -10.14 11.20
N ILE A 172 2.61 -9.53 12.33
CA ILE A 172 2.98 -10.22 13.56
C ILE A 172 1.80 -11.04 14.09
N ASP A 173 0.60 -10.47 14.13
CA ASP A 173 -0.60 -11.17 14.60
C ASP A 173 -0.92 -12.40 13.72
N ASN A 174 -0.77 -12.25 12.40
CA ASN A 174 -0.92 -13.36 11.46
C ASN A 174 0.13 -14.47 11.70
N LEU A 175 1.38 -14.10 11.98
CA LEU A 175 2.44 -15.06 12.31
C LEU A 175 2.13 -15.80 13.62
N MET A 176 1.71 -15.08 14.65
CA MET A 176 1.37 -15.65 15.96
C MET A 176 0.20 -16.63 15.85
N ALA A 177 -0.84 -16.29 15.09
CA ALA A 177 -1.98 -17.19 14.84
C ALA A 177 -1.54 -18.50 14.15
N ARG A 178 -0.60 -18.42 13.21
CA ARG A 178 -0.07 -19.61 12.52
C ARG A 178 0.76 -20.48 13.42
N ILE A 179 1.66 -19.90 14.21
CA ILE A 179 2.47 -20.64 15.20
C ILE A 179 1.55 -21.36 16.19
N SER A 180 0.47 -20.69 16.63
CA SER A 180 -0.49 -21.31 17.53
C SER A 180 -1.25 -22.46 16.89
N SER A 181 -1.71 -22.31 15.64
CA SER A 181 -2.39 -23.38 14.90
C SER A 181 -1.48 -24.59 14.65
N GLU A 182 -0.21 -24.35 14.31
CA GLU A 182 0.77 -25.43 14.08
C GLU A 182 1.10 -26.17 15.37
N LYS A 183 1.24 -25.46 16.49
CA LYS A 183 1.44 -26.06 17.82
C LYS A 183 0.28 -26.97 18.20
N GLU A 184 -0.96 -26.57 17.91
CA GLU A 184 -2.13 -27.38 18.25
C GLU A 184 -2.23 -28.63 17.38
N ARG A 185 -2.03 -28.51 16.06
CA ARG A 185 -1.90 -29.67 15.16
C ARG A 185 -0.83 -30.66 15.62
N ARG A 186 0.29 -30.16 16.13
CA ARG A 186 1.38 -31.02 16.62
C ARG A 186 0.97 -31.78 17.88
N LYS A 187 0.27 -31.14 18.83
CA LYS A 187 -0.29 -31.83 20.01
C LYS A 187 -1.32 -32.90 19.63
N GLU A 188 -2.19 -32.61 18.67
CA GLU A 188 -3.18 -33.59 18.17
C GLU A 188 -2.47 -34.80 17.54
N MET A 189 -1.45 -34.56 16.72
CA MET A 189 -0.66 -35.63 16.10
C MET A 189 0.12 -36.46 17.14
N ASP A 190 0.72 -35.82 18.13
CA ASP A 190 1.40 -36.51 19.23
C ASP A 190 0.40 -37.34 20.06
N SER A 191 -0.80 -36.80 20.32
CA SER A 191 -1.88 -37.52 21.02
C SER A 191 -2.40 -38.72 20.23
N LEU A 192 -2.53 -38.60 18.91
CA LEU A 192 -2.94 -39.70 18.03
C LEU A 192 -1.84 -40.77 17.93
N SER A 193 -0.57 -40.37 17.93
CA SER A 193 0.57 -41.30 17.89
C SER A 193 0.69 -42.14 19.16
N VAL A 194 0.24 -41.60 20.31
CA VAL A 194 0.18 -42.34 21.58
C VAL A 194 -1.00 -43.31 21.65
N GLN A 195 -2.09 -43.08 20.91
CA GLN A 195 -3.27 -43.95 20.90
C GLN A 195 -3.18 -45.18 19.97
N VAL A 196 -2.17 -45.21 19.09
CA VAL A 196 -1.98 -46.29 18.09
C VAL A 196 -0.91 -47.32 18.55
N LEU A 197 -0.31 -47.13 19.73
CA LEU A 197 0.58 -48.08 20.43
C LEU A 197 -0.15 -48.74 21.60
#